data_AF-A0A953KI43-F1
#
_entry.id   AF-A0A953KI43-F1
#
_cell.length_a   1.000
_cell.length_b   1.000
_cell.length_c   1.000
_cell.angle_alpha   90.00
_cell.angle_beta   90.00
_cell.angle_gamma   90.00
#
_symmetry.space_group_name_H-M   'P 1'
#
loop_
_entity.id
_entity.type
_entity.pdbx_description
1 polymer ?
#
loop_
_entity_poly.entity_id
_entity_poly.type
_entity_poly.pdbx_seq_one_letter_code
_entity_poly.pdbx_strand_id
1 'polypeptide(L)'
;MKKTVLKILAVFSLMLIGIIACNKDNTSATDSSSYTELAVYQLQTDCALGKIGCYELVFPVTIQFPDQSTLTANSYDELKAGIKAWKEANDPASGRPVFVFPISVINQNGETVVVNTQDELKALREACKDGRNPGHRGHFARGLNCFDLVYPVTLVFPDASEKSVASNSELKDAVETWRKANPGVKQHPVLKFPFTVTLKSDNSTVTVSSKEDLENLKKSCRG
;
A
#
# COMPACT_ATOMS: atom_id res chain seq x y z
N MET A 1 69.36 -38.44 -17.46
CA MET A 1 70.29 -38.12 -16.35
C MET A 1 69.79 -36.81 -15.73
N LYS A 2 68.95 -36.89 -14.69
CA LYS A 2 69.28 -36.70 -13.25
C LYS A 2 69.88 -35.32 -12.90
N LYS A 3 69.07 -34.58 -12.11
CA LYS A 3 69.41 -33.56 -11.08
C LYS A 3 69.87 -32.21 -11.66
N THR A 4 69.26 -31.09 -11.29
CA THR A 4 69.24 -30.56 -9.91
C THR A 4 67.98 -29.76 -9.56
N VAL A 5 67.40 -30.12 -8.42
CA VAL A 5 66.48 -29.34 -7.60
C VAL A 5 67.33 -28.74 -6.47
N LEU A 6 67.29 -27.42 -6.21
CA LEU A 6 67.32 -26.90 -4.83
C LEU A 6 67.04 -25.38 -4.70
N LYS A 7 65.81 -25.08 -4.25
CA LYS A 7 65.36 -24.20 -3.15
C LYS A 7 65.93 -22.77 -2.94
N ILE A 8 64.96 -21.83 -2.99
CA ILE A 8 64.52 -20.85 -1.97
C ILE A 8 65.51 -19.74 -1.57
N LEU A 9 65.12 -18.48 -1.83
CA LEU A 9 65.11 -17.41 -0.82
C LEU A 9 64.07 -16.34 -1.19
N ALA A 10 63.23 -16.03 -0.20
CA ALA A 10 62.09 -15.14 -0.26
C ALA A 10 62.52 -13.67 -0.22
N VAL A 11 61.82 -12.80 -0.96
CA VAL A 11 61.67 -11.38 -0.59
C VAL A 11 60.20 -11.00 -0.72
N PHE A 12 59.66 -10.57 0.41
CA PHE A 12 58.36 -9.96 0.61
C PHE A 12 58.09 -8.83 -0.39
N SER A 13 56.94 -8.86 -1.07
CA SER A 13 56.28 -7.64 -1.55
C SER A 13 54.85 -7.65 -1.05
N LEU A 14 54.56 -6.64 -0.22
CA LEU A 14 53.34 -6.43 0.53
C LEU A 14 52.31 -5.72 -0.37
N MET A 15 51.09 -6.26 -0.43
CA MET A 15 49.83 -5.51 -0.50
C MET A 15 49.51 -4.69 -1.76
N LEU A 16 48.52 -5.16 -2.54
CA LEU A 16 47.34 -4.36 -2.90
C LEU A 16 46.21 -5.25 -3.44
N ILE A 17 45.07 -5.11 -2.78
CA ILE A 17 43.78 -5.75 -3.06
C ILE A 17 43.17 -5.07 -4.30
N GLY A 18 42.73 -5.85 -5.28
CA GLY A 18 42.00 -5.37 -6.46
C GLY A 18 40.69 -6.13 -6.61
N ILE A 19 39.58 -5.44 -6.37
CA ILE A 19 38.20 -5.92 -6.26
C ILE A 19 37.50 -5.70 -7.63
N ILE A 20 36.71 -6.70 -8.04
CA ILE A 20 35.47 -6.68 -8.84
C ILE A 20 35.33 -5.60 -9.95
N ALA A 21 35.09 -6.07 -11.17
CA ALA A 21 34.21 -5.37 -12.12
C ALA A 21 33.14 -6.35 -12.61
N CYS A 22 31.96 -6.31 -11.95
CA CYS A 22 30.73 -6.85 -12.51
C CYS A 22 30.39 -6.04 -13.76
N ASN A 23 30.03 -6.76 -14.82
CA ASN A 23 29.41 -6.17 -16.00
C ASN A 23 28.19 -5.35 -15.54
N LYS A 24 28.15 -4.07 -15.90
CA LYS A 24 27.03 -3.19 -15.60
C LYS A 24 25.88 -3.61 -16.50
N ASP A 25 25.04 -4.51 -15.99
CA ASP A 25 23.79 -4.87 -16.63
C ASP A 25 22.90 -3.64 -16.72
N ASN A 26 22.39 -3.47 -17.93
CA ASN A 26 21.46 -2.47 -18.39
C ASN A 26 20.17 -2.54 -17.54
N THR A 27 20.11 -1.77 -16.45
CA THR A 27 18.97 -1.76 -15.53
C THR A 27 18.46 -0.34 -15.35
N SER A 28 17.79 0.18 -16.37
CA SER A 28 17.14 1.52 -16.35
C SER A 28 15.61 1.44 -16.17
N ALA A 29 15.08 0.31 -15.71
CA ALA A 29 13.63 0.10 -15.53
C ALA A 29 13.20 -0.20 -14.08
N THR A 30 14.15 -0.45 -13.16
CA THR A 30 13.86 -0.76 -11.75
C THR A 30 13.92 0.44 -10.80
N ASP A 31 14.65 1.51 -11.15
CA ASP A 31 14.83 2.65 -10.25
C ASP A 31 13.63 3.60 -10.18
N SER A 32 12.94 3.86 -11.31
CA SER A 32 11.77 4.76 -11.29
C SER A 32 10.60 4.17 -10.50
N SER A 33 10.31 2.88 -10.70
CA SER A 33 9.24 2.20 -9.96
C SER A 33 9.54 2.13 -8.47
N SER A 34 10.77 1.82 -8.07
CA SER A 34 11.15 1.80 -6.65
C SER A 34 11.03 3.19 -6.01
N TYR A 35 11.51 4.22 -6.69
CA TYR A 35 11.41 5.60 -6.23
C TYR A 35 9.95 6.07 -6.10
N THR A 36 9.10 5.83 -7.11
CA THR A 36 7.70 6.24 -7.07
C THR A 36 6.96 5.56 -5.94
N GLU A 37 7.12 4.24 -5.79
CA GLU A 37 6.50 3.51 -4.69
C GLU A 37 7.00 4.03 -3.34
N LEU A 38 8.30 4.30 -3.19
CA LEU A 38 8.86 4.89 -1.97
C LEU A 38 8.33 6.30 -1.69
N ALA A 39 8.26 7.16 -2.69
CA ALA A 39 7.81 8.55 -2.56
C ALA A 39 6.32 8.62 -2.22
N VAL A 40 5.47 7.83 -2.90
CA VAL A 40 4.04 7.72 -2.58
C VAL A 40 3.86 7.10 -1.20
N TYR A 41 4.61 6.03 -0.90
CA TYR A 41 4.57 5.38 0.41
C TYR A 41 4.91 6.38 1.51
N GLN A 42 5.96 7.18 1.38
CA GLN A 42 6.34 8.17 2.39
C GLN A 42 5.40 9.35 2.49
N LEU A 43 4.89 9.89 1.37
CA LEU A 43 3.82 10.88 1.42
C LEU A 43 2.63 10.37 2.24
N GLN A 44 2.34 9.06 2.18
CA GLN A 44 1.26 8.43 2.92
C GLN A 44 1.65 8.07 4.37
N THR A 45 2.78 7.40 4.60
CA THR A 45 3.21 6.91 5.92
C THR A 45 3.85 7.98 6.77
N ASP A 46 4.70 8.80 6.17
CA ASP A 46 5.32 9.93 6.87
C ASP A 46 4.31 11.05 7.05
N CYS A 47 3.04 10.91 6.68
CA CYS A 47 2.00 11.88 7.03
C CYS A 47 0.81 11.25 7.76
N ALA A 48 0.82 9.93 7.98
CA ALA A 48 -0.37 9.17 8.39
C ALA A 48 -1.62 9.49 7.55
N LEU A 49 -1.41 9.79 6.27
CA LEU A 49 -2.44 10.15 5.30
C LEU A 49 -2.67 9.02 4.29
N GLY A 50 -3.88 8.98 3.76
CA GLY A 50 -4.32 8.09 2.70
C GLY A 50 -4.55 6.64 3.13
N LYS A 51 -4.45 5.73 2.16
CA LYS A 51 -4.90 4.33 2.28
C LYS A 51 -4.27 3.55 3.45
N ILE A 52 -3.11 4.02 3.93
CA ILE A 52 -2.31 3.39 4.98
C ILE A 52 -2.31 4.24 6.29
N GLY A 53 -2.96 5.41 6.29
CA GLY A 53 -2.99 6.37 7.39
C GLY A 53 -4.20 6.26 8.32
N CYS A 54 -4.25 7.11 9.35
CA CYS A 54 -5.45 7.36 10.17
C CYS A 54 -6.41 8.36 9.50
N TYR A 55 -5.90 9.13 8.54
CA TYR A 55 -6.61 10.19 7.86
C TYR A 55 -6.62 9.92 6.36
N GLU A 56 -7.69 10.33 5.68
CA GLU A 56 -7.82 10.21 4.22
C GLU A 56 -7.61 11.58 3.56
N LEU A 57 -6.81 11.63 2.48
CA LEU A 57 -6.64 12.87 1.71
C LEU A 57 -7.92 13.23 0.96
N VAL A 58 -8.33 14.49 1.06
CA VAL A 58 -9.34 15.07 0.18
C VAL A 58 -8.62 15.67 -1.01
N PHE A 59 -8.97 15.18 -2.20
CA PHE A 59 -8.47 15.71 -3.45
C PHE A 59 -9.27 16.95 -3.88
N PRO A 60 -8.68 17.87 -4.67
CA PRO A 60 -7.32 17.81 -5.21
C PRO A 60 -6.23 18.15 -4.19
N VAL A 61 -5.04 17.57 -4.37
CA VAL A 61 -3.84 17.88 -3.58
C VAL A 61 -2.72 18.36 -4.48
N THR A 62 -1.94 19.31 -3.99
CA THR A 62 -0.76 19.81 -4.69
C THR A 62 0.49 19.36 -3.96
N ILE A 63 1.45 18.82 -4.71
CA ILE A 63 2.79 18.52 -4.23
C ILE A 63 3.83 19.41 -4.92
N GLN A 64 4.91 19.72 -4.23
CA GLN A 64 6.08 20.41 -4.74
C GLN A 64 7.27 19.46 -4.76
N PHE A 65 7.96 19.38 -5.89
CA PHE A 65 9.15 18.56 -6.08
C PHE A 65 10.43 19.30 -5.64
N PRO A 66 11.58 18.60 -5.51
CA PRO A 66 12.86 19.21 -5.13
C PRO A 66 13.36 20.32 -6.08
N ASP A 67 12.94 20.29 -7.34
CA ASP A 67 13.24 21.32 -8.35
C ASP A 67 12.32 22.54 -8.26
N GLN A 68 11.47 22.60 -7.23
CA GLN A 68 10.44 23.61 -6.98
C GLN A 68 9.23 23.56 -7.94
N SER A 69 9.21 22.64 -8.91
CA SER A 69 8.03 22.40 -9.74
C SER A 69 6.89 21.81 -8.90
N THR A 70 5.64 22.02 -9.33
CA THR A 70 4.46 21.53 -8.63
C THR A 70 3.61 20.62 -9.50
N LEU A 71 2.89 19.71 -8.86
CA LEU A 71 1.89 18.84 -9.48
C LEU A 71 0.61 18.89 -8.63
N THR A 72 -0.50 19.23 -9.25
CA THR A 72 -1.84 19.03 -8.68
C THR A 72 -2.40 17.71 -9.19
N ALA A 73 -2.78 16.83 -8.26
CA ALA A 73 -3.41 15.56 -8.56
C ALA A 73 -4.86 15.59 -8.05
N ASN A 74 -5.79 15.01 -8.81
CA ASN A 74 -7.20 14.87 -8.42
C ASN A 74 -7.52 13.47 -7.87
N SER A 75 -6.56 12.55 -7.90
CA SER A 75 -6.70 11.21 -7.34
C SER A 75 -5.34 10.63 -6.93
N TYR A 76 -5.35 9.54 -6.18
CA TYR A 76 -4.13 8.80 -5.85
C TYR A 76 -3.40 8.27 -7.09
N ASP A 77 -4.15 7.88 -8.13
CA ASP A 77 -3.58 7.33 -9.34
C ASP A 77 -2.89 8.43 -10.16
N GLU A 78 -3.49 9.62 -10.24
CA GLU A 78 -2.85 10.81 -10.83
C GLU A 78 -1.60 11.23 -10.05
N LEU A 79 -1.65 11.23 -8.72
CA LEU A 79 -0.51 11.56 -7.88
C LEU A 79 0.65 10.60 -8.13
N LYS A 80 0.38 9.29 -8.16
CA LYS A 80 1.37 8.26 -8.45
C LYS A 80 1.95 8.39 -9.85
N ALA A 81 1.08 8.58 -10.85
CA ALA A 81 1.49 8.75 -12.23
C ALA A 81 2.37 9.99 -12.43
N GLY A 82 2.00 11.12 -11.83
CA GLY A 82 2.77 12.36 -11.94
C GLY A 82 4.12 12.31 -11.23
N ILE A 83 4.21 11.67 -10.06
CA ILE A 83 5.50 11.45 -9.38
C ILE A 83 6.43 10.56 -10.23
N LYS A 84 5.88 9.51 -10.85
CA LYS A 84 6.63 8.63 -11.76
C LYS A 84 7.16 9.40 -12.96
N ALA A 85 6.29 10.15 -13.63
CA ALA A 85 6.64 10.95 -14.81
C ALA A 85 7.73 11.98 -14.47
N TRP A 86 7.63 12.66 -13.32
CA TRP A 86 8.64 13.60 -12.88
C TRP A 86 10.00 12.93 -12.64
N LYS A 87 10.02 11.76 -11.98
CA LYS A 87 11.29 11.04 -11.74
C LYS A 87 11.95 10.58 -13.03
N GLU A 88 11.18 10.08 -13.99
CA GLU A 88 11.69 9.65 -15.28
C GLU A 88 12.26 10.81 -16.11
N ALA A 89 11.66 12.00 -16.01
CA ALA A 89 12.13 13.19 -16.70
C ALA A 89 13.35 13.86 -16.02
N ASN A 90 13.56 13.62 -14.73
CA ASN A 90 14.57 14.32 -13.92
C ASN A 90 15.63 13.39 -13.32
N ASP A 91 15.88 12.22 -13.89
CA ASP A 91 16.96 11.34 -13.41
C ASP A 91 18.36 11.95 -13.69
N PRO A 92 19.33 11.98 -12.75
CA PRO A 92 19.41 11.28 -11.45
C PRO A 92 18.97 12.11 -10.23
N ALA A 93 18.11 13.12 -10.40
CA ALA A 93 17.71 14.00 -9.30
C ALA A 93 17.22 13.19 -8.09
N SER A 94 17.74 13.60 -6.94
CA SER A 94 17.46 13.03 -5.63
C SER A 94 16.68 14.03 -4.80
N GLY A 95 15.73 13.54 -4.03
CA GLY A 95 14.84 14.34 -3.21
C GLY A 95 13.43 13.77 -3.31
N ARG A 96 12.50 14.26 -2.50
CA ARG A 96 11.12 13.76 -2.48
C ARG A 96 10.16 14.92 -2.55
N PRO A 97 8.98 14.73 -3.17
CA PRO A 97 7.96 15.76 -3.14
C PRO A 97 7.41 15.97 -1.73
N VAL A 98 6.95 17.19 -1.45
CA VAL A 98 6.27 17.60 -0.22
C VAL A 98 4.90 18.19 -0.55
N PHE A 99 3.95 18.14 0.39
CA PHE A 99 2.64 18.78 0.17
C PHE A 99 2.76 20.30 0.19
N VAL A 100 2.01 20.95 -0.70
CA VAL A 100 1.74 22.39 -0.64
C VAL A 100 0.48 22.57 0.20
N PHE A 101 0.62 23.31 1.30
CA PHE A 101 -0.49 23.61 2.20
C PHE A 101 -1.31 24.81 1.68
N PRO A 102 -2.61 24.90 2.02
CA PRO A 102 -3.35 23.97 2.90
C PRO A 102 -3.79 22.68 2.20
N ILE A 103 -3.93 21.59 2.96
CA ILE A 103 -4.53 20.33 2.52
C ILE A 103 -5.71 19.97 3.42
N SER A 104 -6.70 19.28 2.87
CA SER A 104 -7.86 18.79 3.62
C SER A 104 -7.77 17.28 3.82
N VAL A 105 -8.11 16.81 5.02
CA VAL A 105 -8.06 15.40 5.38
C VAL A 105 -9.32 14.99 6.14
N ILE A 106 -9.78 13.75 5.95
CA ILE A 106 -10.92 13.19 6.70
C ILE A 106 -10.40 12.32 7.83
N ASN A 107 -10.87 12.53 9.06
CA ASN A 107 -10.49 11.73 10.22
C ASN A 107 -11.30 10.41 10.32
N GLN A 108 -11.02 9.58 11.33
CA GLN A 108 -11.73 8.32 11.52
C GLN A 108 -13.23 8.46 11.82
N ASN A 109 -13.67 9.66 12.23
CA ASN A 109 -15.06 9.97 12.52
C ASN A 109 -15.80 10.52 11.29
N GLY A 110 -15.13 10.65 10.14
CA GLY A 110 -15.70 11.23 8.92
C GLY A 110 -15.70 12.76 8.89
N GLU A 111 -15.05 13.42 9.85
CA GLU A 111 -14.95 14.88 9.89
C GLU A 111 -13.78 15.37 9.04
N THR A 112 -14.01 16.45 8.29
CA THR A 112 -12.97 17.09 7.50
C THR A 112 -12.17 18.07 8.37
N VAL A 113 -10.86 17.90 8.37
CA VAL A 113 -9.87 18.73 9.05
C VAL A 113 -9.00 19.40 8.00
N VAL A 114 -8.88 20.73 8.08
CA VAL A 114 -7.96 21.48 7.24
C VAL A 114 -6.61 21.57 7.95
N VAL A 115 -5.55 21.25 7.22
CA VAL A 115 -4.17 21.28 7.68
C VAL A 115 -3.48 22.41 6.94
N ASN A 116 -3.02 23.42 7.67
CA ASN A 116 -2.46 24.65 7.10
C ASN A 116 -0.93 24.64 7.09
N THR A 117 -0.31 23.76 7.87
CA THR A 117 1.14 23.74 8.05
C THR A 117 1.69 22.32 8.17
N GLN A 118 2.99 22.17 7.92
CA GLN A 118 3.70 20.91 8.13
C GLN A 118 3.67 20.45 9.60
N ASP A 119 3.65 21.40 10.54
CA ASP A 119 3.57 21.09 11.97
C ASP A 119 2.19 20.59 12.38
N GLU A 120 1.11 21.16 11.84
CA GLU A 120 -0.25 20.62 12.01
C GLU A 120 -0.35 19.20 11.45
N LEU A 121 0.26 18.95 10.29
CA LEU A 121 0.29 17.60 9.71
C LEU A 121 1.06 16.61 10.61
N LYS A 122 2.17 17.06 11.18
CA LYS A 122 2.95 16.27 12.13
C LYS A 122 2.16 15.98 13.41
N ALA A 123 1.42 16.96 13.93
CA ALA A 123 0.56 16.79 15.10
C ALA A 123 -0.55 15.75 14.85
N LEU A 124 -1.19 15.77 13.67
CA LEU A 124 -2.16 14.74 13.27
C LEU A 124 -1.51 13.35 13.23
N ARG A 125 -0.30 13.24 12.67
CA ARG A 125 0.46 11.97 12.66
C ARG A 125 0.78 11.47 14.07
N GLU A 126 1.13 12.36 14.98
CA GLU A 126 1.43 11.99 16.38
C GLU A 126 0.17 11.55 17.12
N ALA A 127 -0.95 12.25 16.94
CA ALA A 127 -2.26 11.84 17.46
C ALA A 127 -2.70 10.46 16.92
N CYS A 128 -2.27 10.10 15.71
CA CYS A 128 -2.51 8.77 15.13
C CYS A 128 -1.69 7.65 15.82
N LYS A 129 -0.57 7.96 16.50
CA LYS A 129 0.34 6.94 17.10
C LYS A 129 -0.15 6.36 18.42
N ASP A 130 -1.07 7.01 19.14
CA ASP A 130 -1.54 6.55 20.46
C ASP A 130 -2.54 5.36 20.39
N GLY A 131 -2.92 4.93 19.19
CA GLY A 131 -3.70 3.71 18.93
C GLY A 131 -2.85 2.46 18.65
N ARG A 132 -1.88 2.13 19.51
CA ARG A 132 -1.10 0.87 19.61
C ARG A 132 -1.31 -0.19 18.49
N ASN A 133 -0.61 -0.08 17.35
CA ASN A 133 0.16 -1.17 16.70
C ASN A 133 0.85 -0.68 15.41
N PRO A 134 2.18 -0.86 15.22
CA PRO A 134 2.87 -0.57 13.95
C PRO A 134 2.69 -1.67 12.89
N GLY A 135 1.77 -2.62 13.09
CA GLY A 135 1.47 -3.65 12.11
C GLY A 135 0.47 -3.15 11.07
N HIS A 136 0.95 -2.76 9.88
CA HIS A 136 0.26 -2.86 8.58
C HIS A 136 -1.28 -2.70 8.55
N ARG A 137 -1.83 -1.76 9.31
CA ARG A 137 -3.28 -1.56 9.39
C ARG A 137 -3.59 -0.07 9.39
N GLY A 138 -3.12 0.60 8.35
CA GLY A 138 -3.84 1.76 7.87
C GLY A 138 -5.27 1.40 7.47
N HIS A 139 -6.06 2.39 7.05
CA HIS A 139 -7.46 2.24 6.67
C HIS A 139 -7.81 1.02 5.79
N PHE A 140 -6.86 0.38 5.10
CA PHE A 140 -7.06 -0.94 4.48
C PHE A 140 -7.39 -2.12 5.42
N ALA A 141 -7.17 -2.02 6.73
CA ALA A 141 -7.61 -3.04 7.69
C ALA A 141 -9.08 -2.91 8.09
N ARG A 142 -9.71 -1.79 7.75
CA ARG A 142 -11.16 -1.62 7.76
C ARG A 142 -11.59 -1.44 6.31
N GLY A 143 -11.50 -2.53 5.54
CA GLY A 143 -11.83 -2.53 4.12
C GLY A 143 -13.12 -1.74 3.88
N LEU A 144 -13.04 -0.73 3.01
CA LEU A 144 -14.16 0.00 2.41
C LEU A 144 -15.46 -0.12 3.24
N ASN A 145 -15.52 0.60 4.36
CA ASN A 145 -16.69 0.64 5.26
C ASN A 145 -17.92 1.31 4.61
N CYS A 146 -18.05 1.34 3.30
CA CYS A 146 -19.14 2.00 2.59
C CYS A 146 -20.42 1.15 2.52
N PHE A 147 -20.35 -0.16 2.80
CA PHE A 147 -21.52 -1.03 2.84
C PHE A 147 -21.37 -2.16 3.87
N ASP A 148 -22.49 -2.66 4.37
CA ASP A 148 -22.57 -3.83 5.24
C ASP A 148 -23.22 -5.01 4.49
N LEU A 149 -22.82 -6.24 4.82
CA LEU A 149 -23.47 -7.44 4.26
C LEU A 149 -24.86 -7.62 4.87
N VAL A 150 -25.84 -7.90 4.00
CA VAL A 150 -27.16 -8.39 4.43
C VAL A 150 -27.07 -9.89 4.58
N TYR A 151 -27.30 -10.37 5.80
CA TYR A 151 -27.31 -11.80 6.11
C TYR A 151 -28.70 -12.40 5.85
N PRO A 152 -28.77 -13.71 5.55
CA PRO A 152 -27.67 -14.68 5.47
C PRO A 152 -26.83 -14.57 4.19
N VAL A 153 -25.56 -14.98 4.27
CA VAL A 153 -24.67 -15.09 3.11
C VAL A 153 -24.06 -16.49 3.02
N THR A 154 -23.67 -16.91 1.82
CA THR A 154 -23.04 -18.22 1.60
C THR A 154 -21.55 -18.04 1.30
N LEU A 155 -20.70 -18.79 2.01
CA LEU A 155 -19.27 -18.91 1.74
C LEU A 155 -19.03 -20.11 0.81
N VAL A 156 -18.14 -19.94 -0.16
CA VAL A 156 -17.55 -21.00 -0.99
C VAL A 156 -16.09 -21.13 -0.57
N PHE A 157 -15.71 -22.30 -0.06
CA PHE A 157 -14.35 -22.60 0.37
C PHE A 157 -13.47 -23.02 -0.81
N PRO A 158 -12.13 -22.95 -0.70
CA PRO A 158 -11.20 -23.43 -1.72
C PRO A 158 -11.34 -24.90 -2.12
N ASP A 159 -11.92 -25.73 -1.23
CA ASP A 159 -12.25 -27.13 -1.49
C ASP A 159 -13.61 -27.31 -2.21
N ALA A 160 -14.20 -26.21 -2.69
CA ALA A 160 -15.53 -26.13 -3.30
C ALA A 160 -16.71 -26.46 -2.38
N SER A 161 -16.48 -26.68 -1.08
CA SER A 161 -17.57 -26.79 -0.11
C SER A 161 -18.24 -25.43 0.10
N GLU A 162 -19.52 -25.46 0.49
CA GLU A 162 -20.29 -24.25 0.75
C GLU A 162 -20.83 -24.24 2.18
N LYS A 163 -20.94 -23.05 2.77
CA LYS A 163 -21.58 -22.86 4.09
C LYS A 163 -22.36 -21.56 4.14
N SER A 164 -23.64 -21.65 4.44
CA SER A 164 -24.47 -20.48 4.76
C SER A 164 -24.23 -20.04 6.22
N VAL A 165 -24.13 -18.74 6.43
CA VAL A 165 -23.92 -18.10 7.74
C VAL A 165 -24.94 -16.98 7.92
N ALA A 166 -25.52 -16.88 9.11
CA ALA A 166 -26.61 -15.95 9.41
C ALA A 166 -26.14 -14.63 10.05
N SER A 167 -24.84 -14.51 10.37
CA SER A 167 -24.29 -13.32 11.01
C SER A 167 -22.80 -13.11 10.71
N ASN A 168 -22.30 -11.90 10.95
CA ASN A 168 -20.88 -11.58 10.84
C ASN A 168 -20.01 -12.36 11.84
N SER A 169 -20.57 -12.74 12.99
CA SER A 169 -19.88 -13.62 13.93
C SER A 169 -19.67 -14.99 13.31
N GLU A 170 -20.74 -15.62 12.82
CA GLU A 170 -20.67 -16.94 12.20
C GLU A 170 -19.78 -16.97 10.95
N LEU A 171 -19.76 -15.88 10.16
CA LEU A 171 -18.86 -15.74 9.03
C LEU A 171 -17.40 -15.80 9.49
N LYS A 172 -17.03 -15.02 10.50
CA LYS A 172 -15.66 -15.00 11.06
C LYS A 172 -15.29 -16.37 11.62
N ASP A 173 -16.19 -16.98 12.39
CA ASP A 173 -15.99 -18.28 13.01
C ASP A 173 -15.79 -19.37 11.95
N ALA A 174 -16.58 -19.35 10.87
CA ALA A 174 -16.45 -20.28 9.75
C ALA A 174 -15.09 -20.16 9.03
N VAL A 175 -14.67 -18.94 8.72
CA VAL A 175 -13.39 -18.67 8.03
C VAL A 175 -12.20 -19.02 8.92
N GLU A 176 -12.25 -18.66 10.21
CA GLU A 176 -11.17 -18.95 11.16
C GLU A 176 -11.03 -20.46 11.40
N THR A 177 -12.14 -21.17 11.57
CA THR A 177 -12.17 -22.62 11.73
C THR A 177 -11.56 -23.32 10.52
N TRP A 178 -11.95 -22.91 9.30
CA TRP A 178 -11.40 -23.49 8.08
C TRP A 178 -9.89 -23.21 7.95
N ARG A 179 -9.42 -22.00 8.27
CA ARG A 179 -7.99 -21.66 8.23
C ARG A 179 -7.18 -22.52 9.21
N LYS A 180 -7.70 -22.76 10.42
CA LYS A 180 -7.05 -23.62 11.43
C LYS A 180 -6.97 -25.07 10.95
N ALA A 181 -8.01 -25.55 10.28
CA ALA A 181 -8.04 -26.90 9.71
C ALA A 181 -7.16 -27.08 8.47
N ASN A 182 -6.80 -25.99 7.78
CA ASN A 182 -6.04 -26.02 6.52
C ASN A 182 -4.72 -25.22 6.62
N PRO A 183 -3.77 -25.60 7.51
CA PRO A 183 -2.50 -24.90 7.63
C PRO A 183 -1.70 -25.03 6.33
N GLY A 184 -1.35 -23.89 5.72
CA GLY A 184 -0.56 -23.83 4.49
C GLY A 184 -1.35 -23.53 3.21
N VAL A 185 -2.67 -23.60 3.24
CA VAL A 185 -3.50 -23.15 2.11
C VAL A 185 -3.54 -21.61 2.09
N LYS A 186 -3.09 -21.02 0.97
CA LYS A 186 -3.06 -19.56 0.78
C LYS A 186 -4.36 -18.99 0.23
N GLN A 187 -5.23 -19.83 -0.32
CA GLN A 187 -6.53 -19.42 -0.84
C GLN A 187 -7.51 -19.18 0.32
N HIS A 188 -8.46 -18.27 0.12
CA HIS A 188 -9.44 -17.89 1.12
C HIS A 188 -10.86 -18.24 0.66
N PRO A 189 -11.78 -18.51 1.60
CA PRO A 189 -13.20 -18.62 1.27
C PRO A 189 -13.72 -17.31 0.66
N VAL A 190 -14.60 -17.41 -0.32
CA VAL A 190 -15.23 -16.28 -1.01
C VAL A 190 -16.74 -16.29 -0.79
N LEU A 191 -17.41 -15.16 -0.96
CA LEU A 191 -18.88 -15.13 -0.95
C LEU A 191 -19.42 -15.70 -2.26
N LYS A 192 -20.44 -16.55 -2.16
CA LYS A 192 -21.22 -17.03 -3.29
C LYS A 192 -22.08 -15.88 -3.81
N PHE A 193 -22.06 -15.66 -5.12
CA PHE A 193 -22.98 -14.74 -5.77
C PHE A 193 -24.33 -15.43 -6.03
N PRO A 194 -25.45 -14.67 -6.04
CA PRO A 194 -25.55 -13.27 -5.63
C PRO A 194 -25.62 -13.10 -4.11
N PHE A 195 -25.22 -11.94 -3.61
CA PHE A 195 -25.46 -11.51 -2.22
C PHE A 195 -25.85 -10.03 -2.17
N THR A 196 -26.46 -9.61 -1.06
CA THR A 196 -26.95 -8.24 -0.89
C THR A 196 -26.10 -7.48 0.12
N VAL A 197 -25.93 -6.18 -0.13
CA VAL A 197 -25.30 -5.24 0.80
C VAL A 197 -26.22 -4.06 1.06
N THR A 198 -26.04 -3.40 2.21
CA THR A 198 -26.65 -2.12 2.53
C THR A 198 -25.58 -1.03 2.46
N LEU A 199 -25.79 -0.01 1.64
CA LEU A 199 -24.89 1.15 1.55
C LEU A 199 -25.02 2.01 2.82
N LYS A 200 -23.89 2.41 3.41
CA LYS A 200 -23.88 3.29 4.59
C LYS A 200 -24.20 4.74 4.28
N SER A 201 -24.06 5.15 3.02
CA SER A 201 -24.35 6.51 2.58
C SER A 201 -25.82 6.88 2.72
N ASP A 202 -26.72 5.96 2.39
CA ASP A 202 -28.17 6.22 2.28
C ASP A 202 -29.05 5.07 2.79
N ASN A 203 -28.45 4.01 3.37
CA ASN A 203 -29.14 2.78 3.78
C ASN A 203 -29.89 2.06 2.65
N SER A 204 -29.57 2.36 1.38
CA SER A 204 -30.12 1.63 0.24
C SER A 204 -29.51 0.24 0.14
N THR A 205 -30.22 -0.69 -0.52
CA THR A 205 -29.74 -2.07 -0.71
C THR A 205 -29.30 -2.28 -2.15
N VAL A 206 -28.16 -2.96 -2.33
CA VAL A 206 -27.59 -3.29 -3.64
C VAL A 206 -27.33 -4.79 -3.70
N THR A 207 -27.79 -5.43 -4.76
CA THR A 207 -27.49 -6.84 -5.03
C THR A 207 -26.23 -6.94 -5.88
N VAL A 208 -25.26 -7.69 -5.37
CA VAL A 208 -23.99 -7.99 -6.04
C VAL A 208 -24.14 -9.37 -6.67
N SER A 209 -24.19 -9.44 -8.00
CA SER A 209 -24.45 -10.69 -8.75
C SER A 209 -23.20 -11.28 -9.38
N SER A 210 -22.12 -10.51 -9.45
CA SER A 210 -20.87 -10.93 -10.08
C SER A 210 -19.65 -10.36 -9.37
N LYS A 211 -18.47 -10.90 -9.70
CA LYS A 211 -17.19 -10.34 -9.28
C LYS A 211 -17.00 -8.92 -9.83
N GLU A 212 -17.49 -8.64 -11.03
CA GLU A 212 -17.41 -7.33 -11.65
C GLU A 212 -18.28 -6.32 -10.88
N ASP A 213 -19.50 -6.69 -10.50
CA ASP A 213 -20.39 -5.86 -9.69
C ASP A 213 -19.72 -5.50 -8.35
N LEU A 214 -19.06 -6.47 -7.71
CA LEU A 214 -18.35 -6.25 -6.46
C LEU A 214 -17.17 -5.29 -6.62
N GLU A 215 -16.41 -5.41 -7.71
CA GLU A 215 -15.29 -4.51 -7.99
C GLU A 215 -15.78 -3.09 -8.34
N ASN A 216 -16.87 -2.97 -9.10
CA ASN A 216 -17.48 -1.67 -9.42
C ASN A 216 -18.05 -1.01 -8.17
N LEU A 217 -18.73 -1.78 -7.31
CA LEU A 217 -19.22 -1.31 -6.01
C LEU A 217 -18.06 -0.86 -5.11
N LYS A 218 -16.95 -1.60 -5.05
CA LYS A 218 -15.76 -1.18 -4.30
C LYS A 218 -15.12 0.09 -4.86
N LYS A 219 -15.17 0.30 -6.18
CA LYS A 219 -14.67 1.53 -6.83
C LYS A 219 -15.57 2.71 -6.52
N SER A 220 -16.89 2.57 -6.59
CA SER A 220 -17.82 3.66 -6.23
C SER A 220 -17.65 4.07 -4.76
N CYS A 221 -17.23 3.14 -3.90
CA CYS A 221 -16.89 3.44 -2.51
C CYS A 221 -15.58 4.23 -2.32
N ARG A 222 -14.77 4.44 -3.37
CA ARG A 222 -13.47 5.12 -3.27
C ARG A 222 -13.52 6.61 -3.63
N GLY A 223 -14.67 7.11 -4.09
CA GLY A 223 -14.79 8.49 -4.61
C GLY A 223 -14.13 8.62 -5.98
#